data_AF-A0A8H6ACE9-F1
#
_entry.id   AF-A0A8H6ACE9-F1
#
_cell.length_a   1.000
_cell.length_b   1.000
_cell.length_c   1.000
_cell.angle_alpha   90.00
_cell.angle_beta   90.00
_cell.angle_gamma   90.00
#
_symmetry.space_group_name_H-M   'P 1'
#
loop_
_entity.id
_entity.type
_entity.pdbx_description
1 polymer ?
#
loop_
_entity_poly.entity_id
_entity_poly.type
_entity_poly.pdbx_seq_one_letter_code
_entity_poly.pdbx_strand_id
1 'polypeptide(L)'
;MTVPYGDPRSPYHRKQAFDLGDLGFGITSNTLTLCCDCLGLIAQDSMVRNRQLVIQCTATVLNYEYILAFVLKQVANLHIYFKATGIVSIDHAHPPKTLSLWGIVVALCVLAVSHQHLFCLRIDPALDRVQNTVIYDDIKSVMDDPQLDLLGVVFRVHTTPIT
;
A
#
# COMPACT_ATOMS: atom_id res chain seq x y z
N MET A 1 3.27 -2.64 -9.69
CA MET A 1 3.57 -1.43 -8.91
C MET A 1 4.35 -0.48 -9.81
N THR A 2 4.11 0.82 -9.69
CA THR A 2 4.87 1.84 -10.42
C THR A 2 5.33 2.94 -9.48
N VAL A 3 6.52 3.50 -9.74
CA VAL A 3 7.16 4.54 -8.91
C VAL A 3 7.47 5.79 -9.75
N PRO A 4 6.47 6.64 -10.04
CA PRO A 4 6.68 7.87 -10.81
C PRO A 4 7.28 8.99 -9.95
N TYR A 5 8.27 9.69 -10.50
CA TYR A 5 8.93 10.83 -9.87
C TYR A 5 8.36 12.16 -10.37
N GLY A 6 8.31 13.15 -9.47
CA GLY A 6 7.72 14.46 -9.74
C GLY A 6 8.67 15.54 -10.26
N ASP A 7 9.96 15.27 -10.47
CA ASP A 7 10.90 16.29 -10.97
C ASP A 7 10.87 16.38 -12.51
N PRO A 8 10.47 17.52 -13.11
CA PRO A 8 10.31 17.66 -14.55
C PRO A 8 11.65 17.87 -15.28
N ARG A 9 12.74 18.11 -14.55
CA ARG A 9 14.03 18.39 -15.17
C ARG A 9 14.54 17.14 -15.88
N SER A 10 15.31 17.33 -16.95
CA SER A 10 15.99 16.20 -17.60
C SER A 10 17.19 15.76 -16.77
N PRO A 11 17.42 14.44 -16.56
CA PRO A 11 16.67 13.29 -17.09
C PRO A 11 15.54 12.76 -16.19
N TYR A 12 15.29 13.40 -15.04
CA TYR A 12 14.47 12.88 -13.93
C TYR A 12 12.99 12.69 -14.26
N HIS A 13 12.41 13.47 -15.17
CA HIS A 13 11.02 13.32 -15.59
C HIS A 13 10.70 11.95 -16.22
N ARG A 14 11.72 11.20 -16.64
CA ARG A 14 11.58 9.83 -17.18
C ARG A 14 11.70 8.76 -16.10
N LYS A 15 11.99 9.12 -14.85
CA LYS A 15 12.06 8.17 -13.73
C LYS A 15 10.63 7.72 -13.39
N GLN A 16 10.25 6.59 -13.95
CA GLN A 16 9.03 5.87 -13.61
C GLN A 16 9.30 4.38 -13.77
N ALA A 17 9.69 3.74 -12.67
CA ALA A 17 9.96 2.31 -12.69
C ALA A 17 8.65 1.52 -12.56
N PHE A 18 8.54 0.41 -13.29
CA PHE A 18 7.53 -0.62 -13.05
C PHE A 18 8.19 -1.83 -12.39
N ASP A 19 8.60 -1.71 -11.12
CA ASP A 19 9.47 -2.67 -10.43
C ASP A 19 9.12 -4.15 -10.63
N LEU A 20 7.83 -4.51 -10.55
CA LEU A 20 7.37 -5.89 -10.78
C LEU A 20 7.51 -6.34 -12.23
N GLY A 21 7.28 -5.46 -13.20
CA GLY A 21 7.33 -5.78 -14.63
C GLY A 21 8.73 -5.65 -15.23
N ASP A 22 9.50 -4.65 -14.80
CA ASP A 22 10.81 -4.34 -15.35
C ASP A 22 11.94 -5.17 -14.70
N LEU A 23 11.83 -5.46 -13.39
CA LEU A 23 12.90 -6.09 -12.61
C LEU A 23 12.47 -7.42 -11.98
N GLY A 24 11.19 -7.58 -11.65
CA GLY A 24 10.61 -8.83 -11.17
C GLY A 24 10.81 -9.06 -9.66
N PHE A 25 9.72 -9.00 -8.89
CA PHE A 25 9.74 -9.08 -7.43
C PHE A 25 10.29 -10.41 -6.88
N GLY A 26 10.10 -11.51 -7.62
CA GLY A 26 10.65 -12.82 -7.22
C GLY A 26 12.16 -12.92 -7.44
N ILE A 27 12.68 -12.28 -8.48
CA ILE A 27 14.12 -12.29 -8.82
C ILE A 27 14.89 -11.40 -7.84
N THR A 28 14.28 -10.28 -7.42
CA THR A 28 14.85 -9.36 -6.45
C THR A 28 14.50 -9.71 -4.99
N SER A 29 13.98 -10.92 -4.75
CA SER A 29 13.59 -11.36 -3.41
C SER A 29 14.79 -11.58 -2.49
N ASN A 30 14.67 -11.13 -1.25
CA ASN A 30 15.71 -11.31 -0.24
C ASN A 30 15.60 -12.70 0.40
N THR A 31 16.74 -13.27 0.77
CA THR A 31 16.77 -14.41 1.69
C THR A 31 16.59 -13.88 3.10
N LEU A 32 15.45 -14.18 3.73
CA LEU A 32 15.08 -13.66 5.04
C LEU A 32 15.76 -14.44 6.17
N THR A 33 16.32 -13.70 7.14
CA THR A 33 16.96 -14.28 8.33
C THR A 33 15.97 -14.32 9.49
N LEU A 34 15.87 -15.47 10.14
CA LEU A 34 15.04 -15.64 11.34
C LEU A 34 15.50 -14.70 12.46
N CYS A 35 14.55 -14.15 13.22
CA CYS A 35 14.73 -13.19 14.32
C CYS A 35 15.14 -11.77 13.92
N CYS A 36 15.63 -11.52 12.70
CA CYS A 36 15.90 -10.17 12.18
C CYS A 36 14.74 -9.69 11.29
N ASP A 37 14.46 -10.42 10.21
CA ASP A 37 13.46 -10.02 9.20
C ASP A 37 12.08 -10.61 9.49
N CYS A 38 12.06 -11.79 10.12
CA CYS A 38 10.86 -12.51 10.55
C CYS A 38 11.00 -12.89 12.02
N LEU A 39 10.24 -12.23 12.90
CA LEU A 39 10.22 -12.57 14.32
C LEU A 39 9.35 -13.81 14.57
N GLY A 40 9.88 -14.79 15.29
CA GLY A 40 9.12 -15.96 15.73
C GLY A 40 8.24 -15.63 16.93
N LEU A 41 6.92 -15.76 16.76
CA LEU A 41 5.88 -15.80 17.80
C LEU A 41 5.63 -14.50 18.60
N ILE A 42 4.59 -13.75 18.22
CA ILE A 42 4.00 -12.68 19.05
C ILE A 42 2.74 -13.23 19.72
N ALA A 43 2.74 -13.36 21.05
CA ALA A 43 1.57 -13.73 21.83
C ALA A 43 0.89 -12.46 22.36
N GLN A 44 -0.40 -12.29 22.07
CA GLN A 44 -1.25 -11.26 22.68
C GLN A 44 -2.19 -11.92 23.68
N ASP A 45 -2.41 -11.25 24.81
CA ASP A 45 -3.23 -11.75 25.91
C ASP A 45 -4.70 -11.38 25.71
N SER A 46 -5.57 -12.39 25.62
CA SER A 46 -7.02 -12.31 25.39
C SER A 46 -7.64 -13.66 25.73
N MET A 47 -8.91 -13.69 26.17
CA MET A 47 -9.63 -14.93 26.52
C MET A 47 -9.69 -15.94 25.35
N VAL A 48 -9.48 -15.47 24.11
CA VAL A 48 -9.14 -16.29 22.93
C VAL A 48 -7.88 -15.72 22.27
N ARG A 49 -6.89 -16.56 21.96
CA ARG A 49 -5.65 -16.11 21.29
C ARG A 49 -5.92 -15.81 19.81
N ASN A 50 -5.62 -14.60 19.36
CA ASN A 50 -5.69 -14.20 17.95
C ASN A 50 -4.43 -14.64 17.20
N ARG A 51 -4.38 -15.93 16.82
CA ARG A 51 -3.25 -16.45 16.04
C ARG A 51 -3.39 -16.03 14.58
N GLN A 52 -2.27 -15.62 13.98
CA GLN A 52 -2.23 -15.13 12.61
C GLN A 52 -1.17 -15.93 11.83
N LEU A 53 -1.51 -16.33 10.61
CA LEU A 53 -0.55 -16.86 9.65
C LEU A 53 -0.07 -15.71 8.78
N VAL A 54 1.23 -15.45 8.81
CA VAL A 54 1.87 -14.39 8.02
C VAL A 54 2.71 -15.05 6.92
N ILE A 55 2.38 -14.76 5.67
CA ILE A 55 3.17 -15.14 4.49
C ILE A 55 3.82 -13.86 3.97
N GLN A 56 5.13 -13.71 4.18
CA GLN A 56 5.88 -12.51 3.86
C GLN A 56 6.92 -12.78 2.77
N CYS A 57 7.06 -11.83 1.85
CA CYS A 57 8.16 -11.73 0.91
C CYS A 57 8.72 -10.31 0.96
N THR A 58 10.05 -10.19 1.04
CA THR A 58 10.75 -8.91 0.92
C THR A 58 11.53 -8.92 -0.38
N ALA A 59 11.53 -7.79 -1.09
CA ALA A 59 12.33 -7.62 -2.30
C ALA A 59 13.08 -6.28 -2.27
N THR A 60 14.35 -6.31 -2.66
CA THR A 60 15.19 -5.12 -2.82
C THR A 60 15.27 -4.76 -4.29
N VAL A 61 14.63 -3.66 -4.67
CA VAL A 61 14.64 -3.14 -6.04
C VAL A 61 15.47 -1.88 -6.07
N LEU A 62 16.73 -2.02 -6.51
CA LEU A 62 17.72 -0.96 -6.49
C LEU A 62 17.85 -0.35 -5.07
N ASN A 63 17.46 0.91 -4.90
CA ASN A 63 17.52 1.63 -3.63
C ASN A 63 16.32 1.35 -2.71
N TYR A 64 15.25 0.74 -3.20
CA TYR A 64 14.04 0.49 -2.43
C TYR A 64 14.00 -0.92 -1.86
N GLU A 65 13.36 -1.04 -0.70
CA GLU A 65 13.02 -2.32 -0.10
C GLU A 65 11.52 -2.38 0.14
N TYR A 66 10.90 -3.43 -0.38
CA TYR A 66 9.46 -3.64 -0.29
C TYR A 66 9.16 -4.90 0.49
N ILE A 67 8.32 -4.78 1.51
CA ILE A 67 7.81 -5.92 2.27
C ILE A 67 6.34 -6.09 1.90
N LEU A 68 6.02 -7.24 1.30
CA LEU A 68 4.66 -7.68 1.03
C LEU A 68 4.32 -8.82 1.99
N ALA A 69 3.26 -8.65 2.79
CA ALA A 69 2.79 -9.68 3.70
C ALA A 69 1.28 -9.94 3.58
N PHE A 70 0.92 -11.20 3.41
CA PHE A 70 -0.45 -11.69 3.53
C PHE A 70 -0.65 -12.22 4.95
N VAL A 71 -1.63 -11.68 5.66
CA VAL A 71 -1.92 -12.02 7.06
C VAL A 71 -3.32 -12.61 7.13
N LEU A 72 -3.37 -13.93 7.35
CA LEU A 72 -4.60 -14.68 7.51
C LEU A 72 -4.92 -14.83 9.00
N LYS A 73 -6.14 -14.47 9.39
CA LYS A 73 -6.63 -14.57 10.76
C LYS A 73 -7.65 -15.69 10.91
N GLN A 74 -7.81 -16.19 12.14
CA GLN A 74 -8.77 -17.26 12.46
C GLN A 74 -10.23 -16.89 12.20
N VAL A 75 -10.55 -15.59 12.11
CA VAL A 75 -11.87 -15.06 11.78
C VAL A 75 -12.09 -14.89 10.27
N ALA A 76 -11.34 -15.63 9.44
CA ALA A 76 -11.37 -15.57 7.98
C ALA A 76 -11.02 -14.20 7.35
N ASN A 77 -10.43 -13.28 8.12
CA ASN A 77 -9.91 -12.03 7.57
C ASN A 77 -8.60 -12.26 6.82
N LEU A 78 -8.52 -11.70 5.62
CA LEU A 78 -7.31 -11.53 4.85
C LEU A 78 -6.87 -10.07 4.94
N HIS A 79 -5.73 -9.80 5.57
CA HIS A 79 -5.08 -8.49 5.52
C HIS A 79 -3.86 -8.56 4.61
N ILE A 80 -3.66 -7.52 3.80
CA ILE A 80 -2.53 -7.41 2.90
C ILE A 80 -1.76 -6.15 3.31
N TYR A 81 -0.51 -6.34 3.70
CA TYR A 81 0.36 -5.27 4.13
C TYR A 81 1.44 -5.05 3.08
N PHE A 82 1.59 -3.79 2.68
CA PHE A 82 2.74 -3.30 1.94
C PHE A 82 3.49 -2.33 2.84
N LYS A 83 4.79 -2.56 3.02
CA LYS A 83 5.69 -1.60 3.66
C LYS A 83 6.78 -1.23 2.67
N ALA A 84 7.04 0.06 2.53
CA ALA A 84 8.15 0.59 1.75
C ALA A 84 9.21 1.12 2.72
N THR A 85 10.45 0.69 2.52
CA THR A 85 11.64 1.10 3.27
C THR A 85 12.83 1.16 2.30
N GLY A 86 14.05 1.19 2.82
CA GLY A 86 15.28 1.31 2.05
C GLY A 86 15.79 2.75 2.02
N ILE A 87 16.42 3.14 0.92
CA ILE A 87 17.06 4.44 0.75
C ILE A 87 16.29 5.23 -0.31
N VAL A 88 15.90 6.45 0.00
CA VAL A 88 15.24 7.34 -0.98
C VAL A 88 16.18 7.60 -2.15
N SER A 89 15.67 7.56 -3.39
CA SER A 89 16.46 8.03 -4.53
C SER A 89 16.73 9.52 -4.38
N ILE A 90 17.97 9.89 -4.65
CA ILE A 90 18.47 11.25 -4.55
C ILE A 90 18.82 11.82 -5.91
N ASP A 91 18.70 13.14 -6.04
CA ASP A 91 19.20 13.95 -7.14
C ASP A 91 20.04 15.11 -6.58
N HIS A 92 20.70 15.85 -7.47
CA HIS A 92 21.53 16.98 -7.07
C HIS A 92 20.69 18.22 -6.68
N ALA A 93 21.00 18.80 -5.52
CA ALA A 93 20.51 20.11 -5.11
C ALA A 93 21.56 21.19 -5.39
N HIS A 94 21.21 22.26 -6.10
CA HIS A 94 22.10 23.41 -6.29
C HIS A 94 22.17 24.29 -5.03
N PRO A 95 23.36 24.53 -4.47
CA PRO A 95 23.56 25.56 -3.44
C PRO A 95 23.19 26.94 -4.01
N PRO A 96 22.61 27.88 -3.22
CA PRO A 96 22.34 27.86 -1.78
C PRO A 96 20.87 27.49 -1.45
N LYS A 97 20.14 26.86 -2.37
CA LYS A 97 18.70 26.64 -2.21
C LYS A 97 18.44 25.54 -1.19
N THR A 98 18.00 25.93 0.00
CA THR A 98 17.49 25.03 1.06
C THR A 98 16.11 24.46 0.74
N LEU A 99 15.42 24.98 -0.27
CA LEU A 99 14.08 24.53 -0.67
C LEU A 99 14.06 24.17 -2.17
N SER A 100 13.46 23.02 -2.47
CA SER A 100 13.12 22.59 -3.82
C SER A 100 11.60 22.50 -3.95
N LEU A 101 11.05 22.86 -5.12
CA LEU A 101 9.62 22.69 -5.42
C LEU A 101 9.23 21.22 -5.64
N TRP A 102 10.22 20.35 -5.85
CA TRP A 102 10.02 18.98 -6.33
C TRP A 102 10.43 17.93 -5.30
N GLY A 103 10.80 18.33 -4.09
CA GLY A 103 11.33 17.42 -3.07
C GLY A 103 11.96 18.13 -1.88
N ILE A 104 12.62 17.35 -1.02
CA ILE A 104 13.21 17.80 0.24
C ILE A 104 14.73 17.67 0.17
N VAL A 105 15.46 18.72 0.55
CA VAL A 105 16.92 18.66 0.68
C VAL A 105 17.24 17.92 1.99
N VAL A 106 17.75 16.69 1.88
CA VAL A 106 18.01 15.80 3.04
C VAL A 106 19.45 15.91 3.55
N ALA A 107 20.38 16.43 2.74
CA ALA A 107 21.74 16.75 3.12
C ALA A 107 22.32 17.83 2.18
N LEU A 108 23.52 18.34 2.48
CA LEU A 108 24.19 19.32 1.62
C LEU A 108 24.33 18.79 0.19
N CYS A 109 23.77 19.52 -0.78
CA CYS A 109 23.72 19.15 -2.20
C CYS A 109 22.90 17.89 -2.55
N VAL A 110 22.11 17.34 -1.61
CA VAL A 110 21.33 16.11 -1.79
C VAL A 110 19.83 16.39 -1.70
N LEU A 111 19.12 16.20 -2.81
CA LEU A 111 17.67 16.34 -2.92
C LEU A 111 17.01 14.97 -2.95
N ALA A 112 16.12 14.67 -2.00
CA ALA A 112 15.17 13.57 -2.13
C ALA A 112 13.95 14.06 -2.90
N VAL A 113 13.78 13.58 -4.14
CA VAL A 113 12.69 14.00 -5.02
C VAL A 113 11.37 13.35 -4.60
N SER A 114 10.31 14.14 -4.59
CA SER A 114 8.95 13.66 -4.36
C SER A 114 8.56 12.65 -5.43
N HIS A 115 8.05 11.50 -5.00
CA HIS A 115 7.61 10.40 -5.85
C HIS A 115 6.46 9.66 -5.17
N GLN A 116 5.74 8.85 -5.94
CA GLN A 116 4.64 8.02 -5.41
C GLN A 116 5.00 6.53 -5.51
N HIS A 117 4.43 5.70 -4.64
CA HIS A 117 4.45 4.25 -4.77
C HIS A 117 3.03 3.78 -5.01
N LEU A 118 2.71 3.40 -6.24
CA LEU A 118 1.36 3.02 -6.65
C LEU A 118 1.30 1.50 -6.83
N PHE A 119 0.48 0.85 -6.00
CA PHE A 119 0.33 -0.59 -5.98
C PHE A 119 -0.94 -1.01 -6.72
N CYS A 120 -0.87 -2.14 -7.41
CA CYS A 120 -2.03 -2.80 -8.00
C CYS A 120 -2.01 -4.24 -7.52
N LEU A 121 -3.10 -4.66 -6.89
CA LEU A 121 -3.29 -6.01 -6.41
C LEU A 121 -4.37 -6.67 -7.28
N ARG A 122 -4.00 -7.77 -7.94
CA ARG A 122 -4.97 -8.61 -8.65
C ARG A 122 -5.63 -9.54 -7.64
N ILE A 123 -6.94 -9.39 -7.43
CA ILE A 123 -7.78 -10.31 -6.66
C ILE A 123 -8.70 -11.01 -7.66
N ASP A 124 -8.68 -12.34 -7.65
CA ASP A 124 -9.52 -13.21 -8.47
C ASP A 124 -10.49 -13.92 -7.52
N PRO A 125 -11.68 -13.34 -7.24
CA PRO A 125 -12.57 -13.84 -6.21
C PRO A 125 -13.26 -15.13 -6.64
N ALA A 126 -13.43 -16.03 -5.68
CA ALA A 126 -14.25 -17.23 -5.80
C ALA A 126 -15.06 -17.41 -4.51
N LEU A 127 -15.95 -16.44 -4.25
CA LEU A 127 -16.82 -16.42 -3.06
C LEU A 127 -17.92 -17.46 -3.22
N ASP A 128 -17.83 -18.56 -2.47
CA ASP A 128 -18.63 -19.81 -2.54
C ASP A 128 -18.61 -20.55 -3.89
N ARG A 129 -18.49 -19.84 -5.02
CA ARG A 129 -18.35 -20.32 -6.41
C ARG A 129 -17.63 -19.27 -7.26
N VAL A 130 -17.42 -19.57 -8.53
CA VAL A 130 -16.76 -18.68 -9.52
C VAL A 130 -17.66 -17.60 -10.11
N GLN A 131 -18.98 -17.68 -9.92
CA GLN A 131 -19.93 -16.67 -10.40
C GLN A 131 -20.12 -15.61 -9.33
N ASN A 132 -19.34 -14.54 -9.41
CA ASN A 132 -19.39 -13.43 -8.47
C ASN A 132 -19.73 -12.12 -9.19
N THR A 133 -20.36 -11.20 -8.46
CA THR A 133 -20.67 -9.83 -8.91
C THR A 133 -19.99 -8.85 -7.99
N VAL A 134 -19.40 -7.80 -8.54
CA VAL A 134 -18.84 -6.71 -7.74
C VAL A 134 -19.95 -5.71 -7.43
N ILE A 135 -20.05 -5.33 -6.16
CA ILE A 135 -20.95 -4.27 -5.68
C ILE A 135 -20.14 -3.26 -4.87
N TYR A 136 -20.63 -2.03 -4.77
CA TYR A 136 -20.15 -1.06 -3.78
C TYR A 136 -21.32 -0.46 -3.01
N ASP A 137 -21.09 -0.15 -1.74
CA ASP A 137 -22.09 0.35 -0.81
C ASP A 137 -21.74 1.78 -0.39
N ASP A 138 -22.67 2.71 -0.61
CA ASP A 138 -22.61 4.08 -0.09
C ASP A 138 -23.47 4.22 1.16
N ILE A 139 -22.96 4.94 2.17
CA ILE A 139 -23.76 5.35 3.33
C ILE A 139 -24.38 6.72 3.03
N LYS A 140 -25.70 6.77 2.91
CA LYS A 140 -26.46 7.98 2.61
C LYS A 140 -27.31 8.39 3.82
N SER A 141 -27.37 9.69 4.09
CA SER A 141 -28.31 10.23 5.07
C SER A 141 -29.75 10.13 4.56
N VAL A 142 -30.72 10.07 5.47
CA VAL A 142 -32.16 9.94 5.19
C VAL A 142 -32.90 11.24 5.48
N MET A 143 -32.24 12.39 5.29
CA MET A 143 -32.84 13.72 5.51
C MET A 143 -34.03 14.03 4.57
N ASP A 144 -34.15 13.30 3.47
CA ASP A 144 -35.20 13.52 2.47
C ASP A 144 -36.55 12.85 2.83
N ASP A 145 -36.61 12.08 3.92
CA ASP A 145 -37.84 11.42 4.38
C ASP A 145 -38.14 11.78 5.85
N PRO A 146 -38.93 12.85 6.09
CA PRO A 146 -39.28 13.32 7.42
C PRO A 146 -40.12 12.33 8.25
N GLN A 147 -40.74 11.32 7.62
CA GLN A 147 -41.50 10.29 8.33
C GLN A 147 -40.57 9.20 8.87
N LEU A 148 -39.48 8.92 8.15
CA LEU A 148 -38.50 7.91 8.52
C LEU A 148 -37.42 8.45 9.46
N ASP A 149 -37.06 9.74 9.33
CA ASP A 149 -35.99 10.38 10.12
C ASP A 149 -36.50 11.53 11.01
N LEU A 150 -37.37 11.20 11.96
CA LEU A 150 -37.97 12.16 12.91
C LEU A 150 -36.95 12.93 13.76
N LEU A 151 -35.75 12.37 13.96
CA LEU A 151 -34.71 12.93 14.83
C LEU A 151 -33.45 13.38 14.08
N GLY A 152 -33.38 13.25 12.75
CA GLY A 152 -32.24 13.65 11.94
C GLY A 152 -30.97 12.80 12.16
N VAL A 153 -31.12 11.54 12.58
CA VAL A 153 -30.00 10.64 12.94
C VAL A 153 -29.93 9.40 12.06
N VAL A 154 -30.88 9.21 11.15
CA VAL A 154 -30.98 7.99 10.34
C VAL A 154 -30.07 8.06 9.13
N PHE A 155 -29.34 6.97 8.89
CA PHE A 155 -28.59 6.72 7.68
C PHE A 155 -28.99 5.36 7.07
N ARG A 156 -28.84 5.22 5.76
CA ARG A 156 -29.11 3.98 5.03
C ARG A 156 -27.95 3.60 4.13
N VAL A 157 -27.84 2.30 3.85
CA VAL A 157 -26.91 1.78 2.84
C VAL A 157 -27.60 1.81 1.47
N HIS A 158 -26.84 2.24 0.45
CA HIS A 158 -27.24 2.20 -0.94
C HIS A 158 -26.22 1.37 -1.74
N THR A 159 -26.66 0.19 -2.17
CA THR A 159 -25.83 -0.77 -2.91
C THR A 159 -25.95 -0.54 -4.41
N THR A 160 -24.82 -0.44 -5.09
CA THR A 160 -24.74 -0.33 -6.56
C THR A 160 -23.95 -1.51 -7.14
N PRO A 161 -24.53 -2.33 -8.02
CA PRO A 161 -23.79 -3.37 -8.73
C PRO A 161 -22.97 -2.78 -9.87
N ILE A 162 -21.75 -3.30 -10.06
CA ILE A 162 -20.92 -3.04 -11.23
C ILE A 162 -21.22 -4.15 -12.24
N THR A 163 -21.99 -3.80 -13.27
CA THR A 163 -22.44 -4.71 -14.35
C THR A 163 -21.64 -4.51 -15.63
#